data_AF-A0A5Q3DR73-F1
#
_entry.id   AF-A0A5Q3DR73-F1
#
_cell.length_a   1.000
_cell.length_b   1.000
_cell.length_c   1.000
_cell.angle_alpha   90.00
_cell.angle_beta   90.00
_cell.angle_gamma   90.00
#
_symmetry.space_group_name_H-M   'P 1'
#
loop_
_entity.id
_entity.type
_entity.pdbx_description
1 polymer ?
#
loop_
_entity_poly.entity_id
_entity_poly.type
_entity_poly.pdbx_seq_one_letter_code
_entity_poly.pdbx_strand_id
1 'polypeptide(L)'
;MKSRPSPREYHWGLITIDDIGGPVLHHATNLAGPWKYEERRGQSAIDQTLIVLVKASRVSNVLRATQIIQSVPADGKPSCRTGAVFTCRIWVKDALVELHEKGEIFLVNDIGM
;
A
#
# COMPACT_ATOMS: atom_id res chain seq x y z
N MET A 1 16.45 23.25 13.75
CA MET A 1 15.80 22.68 12.56
C MET A 1 15.13 21.38 12.98
N LYS A 2 13.79 21.30 13.00
CA LYS A 2 13.10 20.05 13.38
C LYS A 2 13.20 19.11 12.18
N SER A 3 14.07 18.09 12.28
CA SER A 3 14.35 17.11 11.21
C SER A 3 13.32 15.99 11.10
N ARG A 4 12.23 16.05 11.88
CA ARG A 4 11.19 15.03 11.87
C ARG A 4 10.04 15.50 10.98
N PRO A 5 9.79 14.82 9.85
CA PRO A 5 8.63 15.07 9.01
C PRO A 5 7.33 15.08 9.82
N SER A 6 6.40 15.95 9.45
CA SER A 6 5.09 15.97 10.08
C SER A 6 4.37 14.63 9.86
N PRO A 7 3.44 14.20 10.75
CA PRO A 7 2.68 12.96 10.57
C PRO A 7 1.89 12.86 9.25
N ARG A 8 1.76 13.97 8.52
CA ARG A 8 1.10 14.07 7.20
C ARG A 8 2.08 13.99 6.01
N GLU A 9 3.39 13.99 6.26
CA GLU A 9 4.42 13.88 5.22
C GLU A 9 4.78 12.43 4.90
N TYR A 10 4.48 11.47 5.78
CA TYR A 10 4.75 10.07 5.54
C TYR A 10 3.59 9.40 4.79
N HIS A 11 3.91 8.82 3.65
CA HIS A 11 2.96 8.02 2.87
C HIS A 11 3.35 6.55 2.89
N TRP A 12 2.34 5.68 2.97
CA TRP A 12 2.51 4.23 2.94
C TRP A 12 1.86 3.71 1.66
N GLY A 13 2.54 2.81 0.97
CA GLY A 13 2.04 2.15 -0.22
C GLY A 13 2.67 0.78 -0.41
N LEU A 14 2.09 0.01 -1.33
CA LEU A 14 2.63 -1.27 -1.78
C LEU A 14 3.33 -1.05 -3.11
N ILE A 15 4.55 -1.58 -3.27
CA ILE A 15 5.21 -1.65 -4.56
C ILE A 15 5.13 -3.07 -5.08
N THR A 16 4.54 -3.24 -6.26
CA THR A 16 4.61 -4.46 -7.06
C THR A 16 5.52 -4.23 -8.26
N ILE A 17 5.83 -5.32 -8.98
CA ILE A 17 6.54 -5.26 -10.25
C ILE A 17 5.55 -5.68 -11.33
N ASP A 18 5.40 -4.88 -12.38
CA ASP A 18 4.54 -5.20 -13.52
C ASP A 18 5.12 -6.34 -14.39
N ASP A 19 4.39 -6.68 -15.45
CA ASP A 19 4.73 -7.76 -16.38
C ASP A 19 6.01 -7.51 -17.20
N ILE A 20 6.47 -6.26 -17.28
CA ILE A 20 7.70 -5.87 -17.98
C ILE A 20 8.86 -5.53 -17.02
N GLY A 21 8.68 -5.75 -15.71
CA GLY A 21 9.72 -5.54 -14.70
C GLY A 21 9.77 -4.14 -14.10
N GLY A 22 8.81 -3.27 -14.41
CA GLY A 22 8.70 -1.91 -13.88
C GLY A 22 8.03 -1.85 -12.50
N PRO A 23 8.46 -0.94 -11.61
CA PRO A 23 7.79 -0.76 -10.32
C PRO A 23 6.43 -0.08 -10.48
N VAL A 24 5.45 -0.58 -9.73
CA VAL A 24 4.11 -0.01 -9.62
C VAL A 24 3.81 0.27 -8.15
N LEU A 25 3.62 1.54 -7.81
CA LEU A 25 3.20 1.98 -6.48
C LEU A 25 1.68 2.01 -6.41
N HIS A 26 1.12 1.31 -5.43
CA HIS A 26 -0.28 1.33 -5.06
C HIS A 26 -0.43 2.01 -3.70
N HIS A 27 -1.22 3.07 -3.61
CA HIS A 27 -1.43 3.75 -2.33
C HIS A 27 -2.82 4.38 -2.21
N ALA A 28 -3.26 4.62 -0.98
CA ALA A 28 -4.43 5.44 -0.71
C ALA A 28 -3.96 6.85 -0.34
N THR A 29 -4.38 7.88 -1.09
CA THR A 29 -3.91 9.26 -0.96
C THR A 29 -5.03 10.27 -0.79
N ASN A 30 -4.74 11.33 -0.03
CA ASN A 30 -5.60 12.50 0.18
C ASN A 30 -4.88 13.82 -0.14
N LEU A 31 -3.74 13.77 -0.86
CA LEU A 31 -2.93 14.96 -1.16
C LEU A 31 -3.70 16.02 -1.97
N ALA A 32 -4.64 15.59 -2.82
CA ALA A 32 -5.43 16.45 -3.69
C ALA A 32 -6.91 16.57 -3.28
N GLY A 33 -7.27 16.19 -2.05
CA GLY A 33 -8.65 16.27 -1.55
C GLY A 33 -9.10 14.99 -0.84
N PRO A 34 -10.32 14.47 -1.12
CA PRO A 34 -10.82 13.26 -0.44
C PRO A 34 -9.90 12.06 -0.70
N TRP A 35 -9.96 11.08 0.21
CA TRP A 35 -9.21 9.84 0.04
C TRP A 35 -9.62 9.13 -1.25
N LYS A 36 -8.61 8.64 -1.97
CA LYS A 36 -8.79 7.82 -3.16
C LYS A 36 -7.63 6.83 -3.29
N TYR A 37 -7.88 5.76 -4.04
CA TYR A 37 -6.83 4.91 -4.56
C TYR A 37 -6.07 5.65 -5.67
N GLU A 38 -4.75 5.49 -5.70
CA GLU A 38 -3.91 5.96 -6.79
C GLU A 38 -2.83 4.91 -7.11
N GLU A 39 -2.56 4.74 -8.40
CA GLU A 39 -1.52 3.88 -8.95
C GLU A 39 -0.50 4.74 -9.69
N ARG A 40 0.80 4.56 -9.42
CA ARG A 40 1.90 5.24 -10.12
C ARG A 40 2.87 4.23 -10.70
N ARG A 41 3.37 4.47 -11.91
CA ARG A 41 4.21 3.54 -12.67
C ARG A 41 5.56 4.15 -13.05
N GLY A 42 6.60 3.31 -13.10
CA GLY A 42 7.94 3.68 -13.54
C GLY A 42 8.72 4.46 -12.49
N GLN A 43 9.69 5.29 -12.91
CA GLN A 43 10.57 6.00 -11.98
C GLN A 43 9.82 6.91 -11.00
N SER A 44 8.62 7.39 -11.36
CA SER A 44 7.77 8.20 -10.49
C SER A 44 7.11 7.41 -9.34
N ALA A 45 7.14 6.08 -9.40
CA ALA A 45 6.69 5.20 -8.32
C ALA A 45 7.69 5.17 -7.14
N ILE A 46 8.96 5.48 -7.40
CA ILE A 46 10.03 5.54 -6.42
C ILE A 46 10.58 6.97 -6.41
N ASP A 47 10.03 7.80 -5.53
CA ASP A 47 10.41 9.20 -5.37
C ASP A 47 11.69 9.35 -4.51
N GLN A 48 12.41 10.46 -4.65
CA GLN A 48 13.55 10.87 -3.80
C GLN A 48 13.15 11.01 -2.31
N THR A 49 11.85 11.01 -2.03
CA THR A 49 11.27 11.04 -0.69
C THR A 49 11.03 9.65 -0.10
N LEU A 50 11.32 8.55 -0.82
CA LEU A 50 11.21 7.20 -0.29
C LEU A 50 12.25 6.97 0.82
N ILE A 51 11.75 6.74 2.04
CA ILE A 51 12.62 6.56 3.22
C ILE A 51 12.94 5.09 3.45
N VAL A 52 11.98 4.18 3.20
CA VAL A 52 12.10 2.74 3.49
C VAL A 52 11.33 1.92 2.46
N LEU A 53 11.95 0.85 1.95
CA LEU A 53 11.28 -0.22 1.20
C LEU A 53 11.54 -1.57 1.89
N VAL A 54 10.48 -2.30 2.22
CA VAL A 54 10.57 -3.61 2.89
C VAL A 54 9.88 -4.67 2.04
N LYS A 55 10.59 -5.76 1.74
CA LYS A 55 10.01 -6.91 1.03
C LYS A 55 9.00 -7.61 1.95
N ALA A 56 7.72 -7.55 1.59
CA ALA A 56 6.66 -8.23 2.33
C ALA A 56 6.53 -9.71 1.94
N SER A 57 6.49 -10.01 0.63
CA SER A 57 6.35 -11.38 0.11
C SER A 57 6.81 -11.44 -1.35
N ARG A 58 6.90 -12.66 -1.89
CA ARG A 58 6.89 -12.91 -3.33
C ARG A 58 5.44 -12.99 -3.81
N VAL A 59 5.16 -12.40 -4.97
CA VAL A 59 3.88 -12.48 -5.69
C VAL A 59 4.06 -13.40 -6.89
N SER A 60 3.06 -14.23 -7.18
CA SER A 60 3.12 -15.20 -8.29
C SER A 60 2.27 -14.77 -9.49
N ASN A 61 1.18 -14.05 -9.24
CA ASN A 61 0.28 -13.52 -10.25
C ASN A 61 0.05 -12.03 -9.99
N VAL A 62 0.83 -11.19 -10.67
CA VAL A 62 0.81 -9.74 -10.53
C VAL A 62 -0.56 -9.16 -10.87
N LEU A 63 -1.21 -9.65 -11.93
CA LEU A 63 -2.52 -9.15 -12.34
C LEU A 63 -3.57 -9.40 -11.25
N ARG A 64 -3.59 -10.61 -10.70
CA ARG A 64 -4.49 -10.96 -9.59
C ARG A 64 -4.18 -10.14 -8.35
N ALA A 65 -2.90 -9.97 -8.00
CA ALA A 65 -2.50 -9.14 -6.87
C ALA A 65 -3.01 -7.70 -7.02
N THR A 66 -2.85 -7.10 -8.21
CA THR A 66 -3.35 -5.75 -8.51
C THR A 66 -4.87 -5.67 -8.37
N GLN A 67 -5.62 -6.64 -8.89
CA GLN A 67 -7.08 -6.68 -8.74
C GLN A 67 -7.51 -6.75 -7.28
N ILE A 68 -6.79 -7.54 -6.46
CA ILE A 68 -7.06 -7.63 -5.02
C ILE A 68 -6.78 -6.29 -4.34
N ILE A 69 -5.62 -5.68 -4.60
CA ILE A 69 -5.24 -4.38 -4.03
C ILE A 69 -6.28 -3.31 -4.38
N GLN A 70 -6.70 -3.25 -5.65
CA GLN A 70 -7.71 -2.29 -6.13
C GLN A 70 -9.10 -2.53 -5.52
N SER A 71 -9.39 -3.74 -5.01
CA SER A 71 -10.67 -4.05 -4.35
C SER A 71 -10.76 -3.52 -2.91
N VAL A 72 -9.64 -3.14 -2.30
CA VAL A 72 -9.59 -2.64 -0.92
C VAL A 72 -10.07 -1.18 -0.88
N PRO A 73 -11.15 -0.85 -0.14
CA PRO A 73 -11.72 0.49 -0.13
C PRO A 73 -10.72 1.55 0.32
N ALA A 74 -10.57 2.60 -0.48
CA ALA A 74 -9.77 3.79 -0.18
C ALA A 74 -10.64 5.03 -0.01
N ASP A 75 -11.88 4.87 0.46
CA ASP A 75 -12.92 5.91 0.52
C ASP A 75 -12.85 6.78 1.80
N GLY A 76 -11.84 6.57 2.64
CA GLY A 76 -11.63 7.33 3.86
C GLY A 76 -12.46 6.86 5.06
N LYS A 77 -13.30 5.83 4.91
CA LYS A 77 -14.07 5.27 6.03
C LYS A 77 -13.19 4.36 6.89
N PRO A 78 -13.50 4.20 8.20
CA PRO A 78 -12.77 3.29 9.07
C PRO A 78 -12.64 1.89 8.47
N SER A 79 -11.54 1.21 8.77
CA SER A 79 -11.27 -0.16 8.31
C SER A 79 -12.46 -1.07 8.63
N CYS A 80 -13.04 -1.72 7.62
CA CYS A 80 -14.12 -2.70 7.82
C CYS A 80 -13.64 -3.90 8.65
N ARG A 81 -12.33 -4.14 8.70
CA ARG A 81 -11.72 -5.28 9.40
C ARG A 81 -11.52 -5.02 10.88
N THR A 82 -11.09 -3.81 11.24
CA THR A 82 -10.63 -3.49 12.60
C THR A 82 -11.37 -2.32 13.25
N GLY A 83 -12.16 -1.56 12.49
CA GLY A 83 -12.75 -0.30 12.94
C GLY A 83 -11.75 0.85 13.10
N ALA A 84 -10.47 0.65 12.77
CA ALA A 84 -9.44 1.66 12.91
C ALA A 84 -9.68 2.87 12.00
N VAL A 85 -9.33 4.06 12.49
CA VAL A 85 -9.42 5.32 11.72
C VAL A 85 -8.61 5.22 10.43
N PHE A 86 -9.21 5.61 9.31
CA PHE A 86 -8.59 5.49 8.01
C PHE A 86 -7.31 6.34 7.90
N THR A 87 -6.24 5.69 7.46
CA THR A 87 -4.97 6.32 7.07
C THR A 87 -4.35 5.46 5.96
N CYS A 88 -3.40 6.01 5.18
CA CYS A 88 -2.65 5.23 4.19
C CYS A 88 -1.98 3.99 4.81
N ARG A 89 -1.49 4.09 6.06
CA ARG A 89 -0.91 2.97 6.80
C ARG A 89 -1.95 1.89 7.10
N ILE A 90 -3.15 2.27 7.52
CA ILE A 90 -4.24 1.32 7.78
C ILE A 90 -4.69 0.66 6.47
N TRP A 91 -4.80 1.41 5.38
CA TRP A 91 -5.12 0.86 4.06
C TRP A 91 -4.07 -0.18 3.61
N VAL A 92 -2.77 0.10 3.77
CA VAL A 92 -1.71 -0.87 3.45
C VAL A 92 -1.85 -2.16 4.27
N LYS A 93 -2.16 -2.04 5.57
CA LYS A 93 -2.40 -3.22 6.43
C LYS A 93 -3.59 -4.04 5.93
N ASP A 94 -4.72 -3.39 5.65
CA ASP A 94 -5.91 -4.07 5.14
C ASP A 94 -5.62 -4.76 3.79
N ALA A 95 -4.88 -4.11 2.90
CA ALA A 95 -4.49 -4.69 1.61
C ALA A 95 -3.54 -5.90 1.74
N LEU A 96 -2.58 -5.85 2.66
CA LEU A 96 -1.70 -7.00 2.94
C LEU A 96 -2.49 -8.20 3.46
N VAL A 97 -3.44 -7.96 4.37
CA VAL A 97 -4.29 -9.03 4.90
C VAL A 97 -5.20 -9.59 3.80
N GLU A 98 -5.80 -8.74 2.95
CA GLU A 98 -6.65 -9.18 1.84
C GLU A 98 -5.87 -10.04 0.82
N LEU A 99 -4.64 -9.64 0.48
CA LEU A 99 -3.73 -10.42 -0.36
C LEU A 99 -3.40 -11.78 0.28
N HIS A 100 -3.22 -11.80 1.60
CA HIS A 100 -2.92 -13.03 2.33
C HIS A 100 -4.11 -13.99 2.35
N GLU A 101 -5.28 -13.51 2.71
CA GLU A 101 -6.50 -14.33 2.79
C GLU A 101 -6.93 -14.89 1.43
N LYS A 102 -6.63 -14.18 0.34
CA LYS A 102 -6.86 -14.67 -1.02
C LYS A 102 -5.74 -15.57 -1.56
N GLY A 103 -4.71 -15.83 -0.75
CA GLY A 103 -3.60 -16.74 -1.05
C GLY A 103 -2.62 -16.21 -2.09
N GLU A 104 -2.61 -14.90 -2.36
CA GLU A 104 -1.65 -14.30 -3.30
C GLU A 104 -0.30 -14.03 -2.64
N ILE A 105 -0.29 -13.79 -1.33
CA ILE A 105 0.92 -13.68 -0.52
C ILE A 105 0.81 -14.52 0.76
N PHE A 106 1.95 -14.82 1.36
CA PHE A 106 1.99 -15.42 2.71
C PHE A 106 2.74 -14.46 3.62
N LEU A 107 2.02 -13.83 4.54
CA LEU A 107 2.64 -13.02 5.58
C LEU A 107 3.27 -13.98 6.59
N VAL A 108 4.56 -13.79 6.87
CA VAL A 108 5.21 -14.47 7.99
C VAL A 108 4.66 -13.91 9.30
N ASN A 109 4.44 -14.79 10.28
CA ASN A 109 3.83 -14.46 11.59
C ASN A 109 4.55 -13.31 12.34
N ASP A 110 5.78 -12.98 11.96
CA ASP A 110 6.61 -11.93 12.58
C ASP A 110 6.19 -10.50 12.22
N ILE A 111 5.28 -10.31 11.25
CA ILE A 111 4.65 -9.00 10.94
C ILE A 111 3.34 -8.84 11.74
N GLY A 112 3.20 -9.60 12.84
CA GLY A 112 1.99 -9.73 13.66
C GLY A 112 1.32 -8.41 14.06
N MET A 113 -0.01 -8.43 13.95
CA MET A 113 -0.96 -7.42 14.44
C MET A 113 -0.76 -7.09 15.91
#